data_AF-A0A0T1T7J4-F1
#
_entry.id   AF-A0A0T1T7J4-F1
#
_cell.length_a   1.000
_cell.length_b   1.000
_cell.length_c   1.000
_cell.angle_alpha   90.00
_cell.angle_beta   90.00
_cell.angle_gamma   90.00
#
_symmetry.space_group_name_H-M   'P 1'
#
loop_
_entity.id
_entity.type
_entity.pdbx_description
1 polymer ?
#
loop_
_entity_poly.entity_id
_entity_poly.type
_entity_poly.pdbx_seq_one_letter_code
_entity_poly.pdbx_strand_id
1 'polypeptide(L)'
;MNDAKLVQAYSSAAVFPAGEAVPATSEVAVLRRERPVGTGNVAWMPDANTYCLVSIREQTSHRQCFGLAAKRKPSGYVHVGNTLPQGLGDLAEPPQMQLTVSVVENTSGPFSYTGGTPEHATPVQEATVKFPSGRTMTFLTYEFPERESIPMDAEICNAGRVVCFKAFESTPYGE
;
A
#
# COMPACT_ATOMS: atom_id res chain seq x y z
N MET A 1 12.48 -15.81 -6.77
CA MET A 1 12.43 -15.57 -8.23
C MET A 1 11.03 -15.15 -8.72
N ASN A 2 10.28 -14.34 -7.95
CA ASN A 2 8.92 -13.88 -8.33
C ASN A 2 8.85 -12.35 -8.49
N ASP A 3 9.62 -11.62 -7.68
CA ASP A 3 9.69 -10.15 -7.66
C ASP A 3 10.23 -9.59 -8.96
N ALA A 4 11.25 -10.22 -9.54
CA ALA A 4 11.87 -9.75 -10.77
C ALA A 4 10.85 -9.63 -11.92
N LYS A 5 9.89 -10.55 -12.02
CA LYS A 5 8.85 -10.49 -13.06
C LYS A 5 7.79 -9.42 -12.77
N LEU A 6 7.39 -9.26 -11.51
CA LEU A 6 6.46 -8.19 -11.13
C LEU A 6 7.09 -6.81 -11.32
N VAL A 7 8.34 -6.65 -10.90
CA VAL A 7 9.12 -5.41 -11.07
C VAL A 7 9.41 -5.15 -12.56
N GLN A 8 9.63 -6.19 -13.37
CA GLN A 8 9.74 -6.04 -14.82
C GLN A 8 8.43 -5.57 -15.44
N ALA A 9 7.29 -6.15 -15.05
CA ALA A 9 5.97 -5.72 -15.54
C ALA A 9 5.70 -4.25 -15.19
N TYR A 10 6.07 -3.85 -13.98
CA TYR A 10 6.04 -2.46 -13.54
C TYR A 10 6.87 -1.53 -14.41
N SER A 11 8.11 -1.93 -14.75
CA SER A 11 9.02 -1.09 -15.54
C SER A 11 8.60 -0.87 -17.00
N SER A 12 7.48 -1.43 -17.44
CA SER A 12 7.00 -1.27 -18.80
C SER A 12 6.45 0.13 -19.06
N ALA A 13 6.71 0.67 -20.26
CA ALA A 13 6.21 1.97 -20.69
C ALA A 13 4.66 2.06 -20.80
N ALA A 14 3.94 0.93 -20.67
CA ALA A 14 2.49 0.96 -20.57
C ALA A 14 2.00 1.47 -19.20
N VAL A 15 2.82 1.30 -18.15
CA VAL A 15 2.53 1.73 -16.77
C VAL A 15 2.93 3.20 -16.54
N PHE A 16 3.88 3.70 -17.33
CA PHE A 16 4.44 5.05 -17.24
C PHE A 16 4.16 5.85 -18.51
N PRO A 17 3.46 7.00 -18.45
CA PRO A 17 3.29 7.89 -19.58
C PRO A 17 4.63 8.26 -20.23
N ALA A 18 4.61 8.50 -21.53
CA ALA A 18 5.81 8.88 -22.26
C ALA A 18 6.43 10.15 -21.66
N GLY A 19 7.73 10.08 -21.32
CA GLY A 19 8.47 11.19 -20.72
C GLY A 19 8.55 11.16 -19.18
N GLU A 20 7.84 10.24 -18.51
CA GLU A 20 8.06 10.00 -17.08
C GLU A 20 9.23 9.03 -16.84
N ALA A 21 10.06 9.32 -15.84
CA ALA A 21 11.14 8.44 -15.44
C ALA A 21 10.58 7.19 -14.76
N VAL A 22 10.93 6.01 -15.30
CA VAL A 22 10.63 4.73 -14.67
C VAL A 22 11.60 4.53 -13.48
N PRO A 23 11.09 4.35 -12.26
CA PRO A 23 11.93 4.15 -11.08
C PRO A 23 12.81 2.91 -11.20
N ALA A 24 14.01 2.97 -10.63
CA ALA A 24 14.89 1.81 -10.64
C ALA A 24 14.26 0.66 -9.83
N THR A 25 14.57 -0.58 -10.19
CA THR A 25 14.03 -1.77 -9.51
C THR A 25 14.33 -1.81 -8.02
N SER A 26 15.44 -1.21 -7.60
CA SER A 26 15.86 -1.05 -6.20
C SER A 26 15.08 0.01 -5.42
N GLU A 27 14.29 0.84 -6.10
CA GLU A 27 13.50 1.94 -5.54
C GLU A 27 12.01 1.58 -5.44
N VAL A 28 11.67 0.33 -5.72
CA VAL A 28 10.30 -0.19 -5.72
C VAL A 28 10.09 -1.13 -4.54
N ALA A 29 9.05 -0.87 -3.75
CA ALA A 29 8.55 -1.77 -2.74
C ALA A 29 7.55 -2.75 -3.36
N VAL A 30 7.81 -4.05 -3.26
CA VAL A 30 6.81 -5.08 -3.59
C VAL A 30 5.87 -5.23 -2.39
N LEU A 31 4.65 -4.72 -2.52
CA LEU A 31 3.64 -4.78 -1.46
C LEU A 31 2.94 -6.13 -1.45
N ARG A 32 2.65 -6.68 -2.63
CA ARG A 32 1.97 -7.97 -2.78
C ARG A 32 2.31 -8.63 -4.10
N ARG A 33 2.36 -9.95 -4.07
CA ARG A 33 2.46 -10.81 -5.26
C ARG A 33 1.13 -11.51 -5.45
N GLU A 34 0.63 -11.48 -6.67
CA GLU A 34 -0.59 -12.19 -7.05
C GLU A 34 -0.25 -13.24 -8.11
N ARG A 35 -1.26 -14.06 -8.44
CA ARG A 35 -1.19 -14.93 -9.62
C ARG A 35 -2.02 -14.28 -10.73
N PRO A 36 -1.64 -14.50 -12.01
CA PRO A 36 -0.43 -15.20 -12.47
C PRO A 36 0.85 -14.41 -12.21
N VAL A 37 2.01 -15.06 -12.42
CA VAL A 37 3.30 -14.42 -12.18
C VAL A 37 3.44 -13.15 -13.03
N GLY A 38 3.76 -12.03 -12.39
CA GLY A 38 3.80 -10.70 -13.02
C GLY A 38 2.65 -9.79 -12.58
N THR A 39 1.67 -10.29 -11.83
CA THR A 39 0.61 -9.49 -11.21
C THR A 39 0.89 -9.24 -9.72
N GLY A 40 0.33 -8.15 -9.20
CA GLY A 40 0.51 -7.74 -7.82
C GLY A 40 0.41 -6.24 -7.62
N ASN A 41 0.91 -5.78 -6.48
CA ASN A 41 0.85 -4.36 -6.10
C ASN A 41 2.25 -3.91 -5.68
N VAL A 42 2.68 -2.77 -6.21
CA VAL A 42 3.99 -2.19 -5.94
C VAL A 42 3.85 -0.72 -5.58
N ALA A 43 4.82 -0.20 -4.83
CA ALA A 43 4.90 1.20 -4.46
C ALA A 43 6.29 1.78 -4.74
N TRP A 44 6.36 3.08 -5.02
CA TRP A 44 7.61 3.82 -5.09
C TRP A 44 7.37 5.26 -4.65
N MET A 45 8.45 6.01 -4.47
CA MET A 45 8.40 7.45 -4.20
C MET A 45 9.15 8.20 -5.29
N PRO A 46 8.45 8.95 -6.18
CA PRO A 46 9.12 9.75 -7.19
C PRO A 46 9.87 10.96 -6.57
N ASP A 47 9.46 11.40 -5.38
CA ASP A 47 10.08 12.49 -4.64
C ASP A 47 9.87 12.30 -3.12
N ALA A 48 10.41 13.21 -2.31
CA ALA A 48 10.35 13.09 -0.85
C ALA A 48 8.94 13.24 -0.24
N ASN A 49 7.96 13.74 -0.98
CA ASN A 49 6.63 14.10 -0.52
C ASN A 49 5.52 13.37 -1.26
N THR A 50 5.85 12.47 -2.18
CA THR A 50 4.88 11.73 -2.97
C THR A 50 5.21 10.26 -2.91
N TYR A 51 4.19 9.42 -2.74
CA TYR A 51 4.31 8.00 -3.06
C TYR A 51 3.27 7.61 -4.09
N CYS A 52 3.60 6.65 -4.93
CA CYS A 52 2.71 6.12 -5.95
C CYS A 52 2.51 4.62 -5.74
N LEU A 53 1.30 4.18 -5.99
CA LEU A 53 0.88 2.78 -6.01
C LEU A 53 0.56 2.38 -7.44
N VAL A 54 1.00 1.19 -7.82
CA VAL A 54 0.58 0.53 -9.06
C VAL A 54 0.05 -0.85 -8.74
N SER A 55 -1.16 -1.10 -9.20
CA SER A 55 -1.79 -2.43 -9.26
C SER A 55 -1.60 -2.98 -10.66
N ILE A 56 -0.87 -4.09 -10.80
CA ILE A 56 -0.65 -4.79 -12.07
C ILE A 56 -1.54 -6.03 -12.09
N ARG A 57 -2.34 -6.16 -13.14
CA ARG A 57 -3.18 -7.32 -13.44
C ARG A 57 -2.85 -7.82 -14.84
N GLU A 58 -3.42 -8.96 -15.25
CA GLU A 58 -3.07 -9.61 -16.52
C GLU A 58 -3.23 -8.71 -17.74
N GLN A 59 -4.29 -7.89 -17.77
CA GLN A 59 -4.66 -7.09 -18.94
C GLN A 59 -4.64 -5.59 -18.69
N THR A 60 -4.50 -5.16 -17.44
CA THR A 60 -4.62 -3.75 -17.04
C THR A 60 -3.66 -3.42 -15.91
N SER A 61 -3.32 -2.13 -15.82
CA SER A 61 -2.63 -1.56 -14.67
C SER A 61 -3.32 -0.31 -14.20
N HIS A 62 -3.46 -0.13 -12.90
CA HIS A 62 -3.99 1.09 -12.30
C HIS A 62 -2.91 1.78 -11.48
N ARG A 63 -2.70 3.07 -11.72
CA ARG A 63 -1.69 3.89 -11.05
C ARG A 63 -2.36 5.02 -10.30
N GLN A 64 -1.92 5.25 -9.06
CA GLN A 64 -2.36 6.40 -8.27
C GLN A 64 -1.19 6.94 -7.43
N CYS A 65 -1.07 8.26 -7.34
CA CYS A 65 -0.05 8.93 -6.55
C CYS A 65 -0.68 9.80 -5.46
N PHE A 66 -0.01 9.91 -4.34
CA PHE A 66 -0.52 10.54 -3.13
C PHE A 66 0.52 11.44 -2.50
N GLY A 67 0.10 12.66 -2.14
CA GLY A 67 0.92 13.61 -1.39
C GLY A 67 0.99 13.27 0.10
N LEU A 68 2.20 13.09 0.61
CA LEU A 68 2.52 12.83 2.01
C LEU A 68 2.59 14.11 2.85
N ALA A 69 2.94 15.25 2.23
CA ALA A 69 3.25 16.50 2.94
C ALA A 69 2.12 16.96 3.88
N ALA A 70 0.88 17.00 3.38
CA ALA A 70 -0.29 17.42 4.17
C ALA A 70 -0.71 16.40 5.25
N LYS A 71 -0.25 15.14 5.13
CA LYS A 71 -0.58 14.04 6.04
C LYS A 71 0.49 13.82 7.11
N ARG A 72 1.65 14.50 7.00
CA ARG A 72 2.73 14.45 7.99
C ARG A 72 2.25 14.92 9.36
N LYS A 73 2.38 14.05 10.35
CA LYS A 73 2.20 14.41 11.76
C LYS A 73 3.51 14.99 12.32
N PRO A 74 3.45 15.85 13.35
CA PRO A 74 4.64 16.43 13.98
C PRO A 74 5.65 15.40 14.52
N SER A 75 5.19 14.19 14.84
CA SER A 75 6.03 13.06 15.26
C SER A 75 6.83 12.40 14.13
N GLY A 76 6.73 12.90 12.90
CA GLY A 76 7.46 12.37 11.75
C GLY A 76 6.85 11.11 11.16
N TYR A 77 5.59 10.79 11.49
CA TYR A 77 4.81 9.68 10.94
C TYR A 77 3.77 10.18 9.92
N VAL A 78 3.46 9.38 8.89
CA VAL A 78 2.49 9.72 7.83
C VAL A 78 1.53 8.57 7.58
N HIS A 79 0.36 8.56 8.22
CA HIS A 79 -0.71 7.65 7.82
C HIS A 79 -1.37 8.14 6.53
N VAL A 80 -1.42 7.28 5.51
CA VAL A 80 -2.30 7.45 4.37
C VAL A 80 -2.96 6.11 4.14
N GLY A 81 -4.23 5.96 4.53
CA GLY A 81 -5.04 4.80 4.18
C GLY A 81 -5.55 4.95 2.75
N ASN A 82 -5.18 4.03 1.87
CA ASN A 82 -5.74 3.98 0.52
C ASN A 82 -6.20 2.58 0.20
N THR A 83 -7.37 2.50 -0.42
CA THR A 83 -7.98 1.26 -0.84
C THR A 83 -7.78 1.05 -2.33
N LEU A 84 -7.25 -0.12 -2.68
CA LEU A 84 -7.19 -0.57 -4.07
C LEU A 84 -8.28 -1.63 -4.26
N PRO A 85 -9.22 -1.44 -5.22
CA PRO A 85 -10.23 -2.44 -5.49
C PRO A 85 -9.56 -3.74 -5.98
N GLN A 86 -10.03 -4.87 -5.48
CA GLN A 86 -9.65 -6.18 -5.99
C GLN A 86 -10.63 -6.63 -7.07
N GLY A 87 -10.30 -6.33 -8.33
CA GLY A 87 -10.97 -6.93 -9.48
C GLY A 87 -11.95 -6.01 -10.18
N LEU A 88 -11.66 -5.71 -11.44
CA LEU A 88 -12.68 -5.47 -12.45
C LEU A 88 -13.22 -6.85 -12.86
N GLY A 89 -13.96 -7.49 -11.98
CA GLY A 89 -14.44 -8.87 -12.13
C GLY A 89 -15.85 -9.02 -11.56
N ASP A 90 -16.65 -9.84 -12.24
CA ASP A 90 -18.11 -9.94 -12.17
C ASP A 90 -18.73 -9.98 -10.75
N LEU A 91 -19.96 -9.47 -10.62
CA LEU A 91 -20.70 -9.27 -9.36
C LEU A 91 -21.01 -10.56 -8.56
N ALA A 92 -20.65 -11.74 -9.10
CA ALA A 92 -20.93 -13.06 -8.55
C ALA A 92 -19.77 -13.68 -7.76
N GLU A 93 -18.59 -13.04 -7.70
CA GLU A 93 -17.41 -13.55 -6.98
C GLU A 93 -17.45 -13.24 -5.47
N PRO A 94 -16.70 -14.01 -4.63
CA PRO A 94 -16.59 -13.79 -3.18
C PRO A 94 -16.27 -12.33 -2.84
N PRO A 95 -16.59 -11.85 -1.61
CA PRO A 95 -16.45 -10.44 -1.28
C PRO A 95 -15.01 -9.99 -1.59
N GLN A 96 -14.90 -9.02 -2.49
CA GLN A 96 -13.62 -8.51 -2.94
C GLN A 96 -12.86 -8.00 -1.72
N MET A 97 -11.68 -8.56 -1.48
CA MET A 97 -10.83 -8.14 -0.37
C MET A 97 -10.24 -6.78 -0.76
N GLN A 98 -10.53 -5.74 -0.01
CA GLN A 98 -10.00 -4.42 -0.32
C GLN A 98 -8.60 -4.30 0.26
N LEU A 99 -7.59 -4.12 -0.60
CA LEU A 99 -6.22 -3.91 -0.14
C LEU A 99 -6.09 -2.50 0.40
N THR A 100 -5.81 -2.38 1.69
CA THR A 100 -5.45 -1.12 2.34
C THR A 100 -3.94 -1.02 2.42
N VAL A 101 -3.41 0.13 2.00
CA VAL A 101 -2.00 0.49 2.17
C VAL A 101 -1.94 1.65 3.16
N SER A 102 -1.13 1.49 4.20
CA SER A 102 -0.71 2.54 5.12
C SER A 102 0.78 2.80 4.95
N VAL A 103 1.21 4.05 5.12
CA VAL A 103 2.61 4.44 5.04
C VAL A 103 3.09 4.81 6.44
N VAL A 104 4.36 4.57 6.73
CA VAL A 104 5.00 4.93 7.99
C VAL A 104 6.41 5.43 7.67
N GLU A 105 6.81 6.59 8.20
CA GLU A 105 8.12 7.17 7.95
C GLU A 105 9.04 6.98 9.17
N ASN A 106 10.33 6.70 8.92
CA ASN A 106 11.41 6.66 9.93
C ASN A 106 11.18 5.73 11.14
N THR A 107 10.27 4.77 11.03
CA THR A 107 10.11 3.69 12.00
C THR A 107 9.75 2.42 11.28
N SER A 108 10.16 1.30 11.86
CA SER A 108 9.93 -0.05 11.36
C SER A 108 9.85 -0.99 12.56
N GLY A 109 9.28 -2.17 12.36
CA GLY A 109 9.14 -3.16 13.42
C GLY A 109 7.70 -3.64 13.48
N PRO A 110 7.46 -4.83 14.03
CA PRO A 110 6.21 -5.54 13.83
C PRO A 110 5.02 -4.66 14.20
N PHE A 111 4.23 -4.34 13.19
CA PHE A 111 2.94 -3.70 13.32
C PHE A 111 1.87 -4.77 13.38
N SER A 112 0.94 -4.61 14.32
CA SER A 112 -0.19 -5.52 14.47
C SER A 112 -1.43 -4.77 14.91
N TYR A 113 -2.59 -5.37 14.67
CA TYR A 113 -3.83 -4.87 15.26
C TYR A 113 -3.76 -4.92 16.79
N THR A 114 -4.25 -3.88 17.45
CA THR A 114 -4.42 -3.83 18.90
C THR A 114 -5.90 -3.89 19.27
N GLY A 115 -6.22 -4.65 20.32
CA GLY A 115 -7.61 -4.96 20.68
C GLY A 115 -8.13 -6.26 20.05
N GLY A 116 -7.32 -6.93 19.23
CA GLY A 116 -7.67 -8.11 18.44
C GLY A 116 -7.58 -7.81 16.95
N THR A 117 -7.36 -8.84 16.13
CA THR A 117 -7.51 -8.70 14.67
C THR A 117 -9.01 -8.66 14.37
N PRO A 118 -9.51 -7.67 13.61
CA PRO A 118 -10.89 -7.71 13.16
C PRO A 118 -11.18 -9.02 12.43
N GLU A 119 -12.36 -9.60 12.65
CA GLU A 119 -12.68 -10.99 12.29
C GLU A 119 -12.36 -11.35 10.82
N HIS A 120 -12.49 -10.37 9.93
CA HIS A 120 -12.28 -10.55 8.49
C HIS A 120 -11.01 -9.87 7.95
N ALA A 121 -10.22 -9.24 8.81
CA ALA A 121 -8.99 -8.57 8.39
C ALA A 121 -7.84 -9.56 8.23
N THR A 122 -7.05 -9.41 7.16
CA THR A 122 -5.79 -10.14 7.05
C THR A 122 -4.72 -9.55 7.97
N PRO A 123 -3.75 -10.35 8.43
CA PRO A 123 -2.62 -9.83 9.21
C PRO A 123 -1.89 -8.70 8.47
N VAL A 124 -1.41 -7.71 9.23
CA VAL A 124 -0.60 -6.63 8.68
C VAL A 124 0.70 -7.19 8.11
N GLN A 125 0.96 -6.89 6.85
CA GLN A 125 2.20 -7.19 6.15
C GLN A 125 3.04 -5.91 6.03
N GLU A 126 4.36 -6.07 6.03
CA GLU A 126 5.28 -4.94 5.97
C GLU A 126 6.22 -5.05 4.78
N ALA A 127 6.38 -3.94 4.08
CA ALA A 127 7.42 -3.77 3.07
C ALA A 127 8.20 -2.49 3.38
N THR A 128 9.48 -2.64 3.72
CA THR A 128 10.36 -1.51 4.01
C THR A 128 11.26 -1.23 2.82
N VAL A 129 11.32 0.03 2.40
CA VAL A 129 12.24 0.50 1.36
C VAL A 129 13.00 1.72 1.85
N LYS A 130 14.32 1.68 1.61
CA LYS A 130 15.18 2.85 1.78
C LYS A 130 15.28 3.55 0.44
N PHE A 131 14.77 4.77 0.38
CA PHE A 131 14.80 5.57 -0.84
C PHE A 131 16.12 6.32 -1.01
N PRO A 132 16.46 6.77 -2.24
CA PRO A 132 17.68 7.55 -2.51
C PRO A 132 17.83 8.81 -1.66
N SER A 133 16.72 9.37 -1.19
CA SER A 133 16.71 10.48 -0.22
C SER A 133 17.31 10.11 1.15
N GLY A 134 17.68 8.85 1.37
CA GLY A 134 18.19 8.31 2.63
C GLY A 134 17.10 7.93 3.62
N ARG A 135 15.84 8.27 3.33
CA ARG A 135 14.68 8.02 4.19
C ARG A 135 14.21 6.59 4.05
N THR A 136 13.89 5.98 5.19
CA THR A 136 13.28 4.67 5.25
C THR A 136 11.78 4.83 5.40
N MET A 137 11.05 4.17 4.52
CA MET A 137 9.59 4.11 4.57
C MET A 137 9.17 2.67 4.77
N THR A 138 8.17 2.47 5.61
CA THR A 138 7.54 1.18 5.81
C THR A 138 6.11 1.28 5.31
N PHE A 139 5.80 0.47 4.31
CA PHE A 139 4.45 0.27 3.82
C PHE A 139 3.82 -0.89 4.60
N LEU A 140 2.66 -0.62 5.18
CA LEU A 140 1.85 -1.60 5.89
C LEU A 140 0.67 -1.96 5.00
N THR A 141 0.49 -3.23 4.70
CA THR A 141 -0.61 -3.72 3.87
C THR A 141 -1.47 -4.71 4.63
N TYR A 142 -2.78 -4.57 4.49
CA TYR A 142 -3.78 -5.45 5.09
C TYR A 142 -5.05 -5.37 4.28
N GLU A 143 -5.87 -6.40 4.37
CA GLU A 143 -7.07 -6.53 3.56
C GLU A 143 -8.29 -6.67 4.46
N PHE A 144 -9.41 -6.14 4.00
CA PHE A 144 -10.71 -6.29 4.65
C PHE A 144 -11.79 -6.45 3.57
N PRO A 145 -12.82 -7.29 3.76
CA PRO A 145 -13.83 -7.48 2.73
C PRO A 145 -14.66 -6.21 2.51
N GLU A 146 -14.88 -5.82 1.26
CA GLU A 146 -15.58 -4.58 0.90
C GLU A 146 -17.03 -4.51 1.43
N ARG A 147 -17.69 -5.67 1.59
CA ARG A 147 -19.10 -5.76 2.01
C ARG A 147 -19.30 -5.80 3.52
N GLU A 148 -18.21 -5.88 4.29
CA GLU A 148 -18.28 -5.95 5.75
C GLU A 148 -18.26 -4.55 6.37
N SER A 149 -18.84 -4.41 7.56
CA SER A 149 -18.79 -3.16 8.29
C SER A 149 -17.34 -2.85 8.70
N ILE A 150 -16.85 -1.68 8.27
CA ILE A 150 -15.48 -1.26 8.57
C ILE A 150 -15.35 -1.10 10.09
N PRO A 151 -14.42 -1.83 10.74
CA PRO A 151 -14.21 -1.76 12.18
C PRO A 151 -13.43 -0.47 12.51
N MET A 152 -14.15 0.64 12.65
CA MET A 152 -13.59 1.99 12.87
C MET A 152 -12.80 2.13 14.18
N ASP A 153 -12.97 1.19 15.11
CA ASP A 153 -12.25 1.12 16.37
C ASP A 153 -10.89 0.43 16.25
N ALA A 154 -10.65 -0.36 15.19
CA ALA A 154 -9.42 -1.08 14.97
C ALA A 154 -8.21 -0.15 14.84
N GLU A 155 -7.17 -0.44 15.63
CA GLU A 155 -5.91 0.29 15.63
C GLU A 155 -4.77 -0.62 15.22
N ILE A 156 -3.81 -0.07 14.48
CA ILE A 156 -2.53 -0.72 14.19
C ILE A 156 -1.45 0.01 14.98
N CYS A 157 -0.66 -0.75 15.73
CA CYS A 157 0.44 -0.21 16.52
C CYS A 157 1.73 -1.01 16.27
N ASN A 158 2.88 -0.35 16.42
CA ASN A 158 4.16 -1.05 16.52
C ASN A 158 4.36 -1.67 17.91
N ALA A 159 5.33 -2.58 18.01
CA ALA A 159 5.83 -3.05 19.31
C ALA A 159 6.18 -1.88 20.24
N GLY A 160 5.59 -1.87 21.44
CA GLY A 160 5.75 -0.78 22.42
C GLY A 160 4.80 0.41 22.24
N ARG A 161 3.90 0.40 21.25
CA ARG A 161 2.86 1.41 21.02
C ARG A 161 3.39 2.84 20.87
N VAL A 162 4.61 2.98 20.34
CA VAL A 162 5.22 4.30 20.04
C VAL A 162 4.49 4.96 18.87
N VAL A 163 4.07 4.17 17.90
CA VAL A 163 3.20 4.60 16.79
C VAL A 163 1.95 3.75 16.81
N CYS A 164 0.80 4.41 16.87
CA CYS A 164 -0.53 3.82 16.79
C CYS A 164 -1.41 4.72 15.90
N PHE A 165 -2.25 4.12 15.08
CA PHE A 165 -3.19 4.82 14.21
C PHE A 165 -4.40 3.95 13.91
N LYS A 166 -5.50 4.58 13.48
CA LYS A 166 -6.70 3.85 13.05
C LYS A 166 -6.40 3.04 11.80
N ALA A 167 -6.71 1.75 11.85
CA ALA A 167 -6.49 0.84 10.72
C ALA A 167 -7.35 1.23 9.51
N PHE A 168 -8.54 1.77 9.78
CA PHE A 168 -9.45 2.21 8.73
C PHE A 168 -9.87 3.64 9.05
N GLU A 169 -9.45 4.57 8.21
CA GLU A 169 -9.99 5.93 8.19
C GLU A 169 -10.94 6.02 7.02
N SER A 170 -12.11 6.62 7.23
CA SER A 170 -12.92 7.09 6.12
C SER A 170 -12.11 8.18 5.42
N THR A 171 -11.44 7.87 4.32
CA THR A 171 -11.04 8.92 3.39
C THR A 171 -12.32 9.60 2.94
N PRO A 172 -12.54 10.90 3.19
CA PRO A 172 -13.61 11.59 2.50
C PRO A 172 -13.30 11.44 1.00
N TYR A 173 -14.21 10.81 0.27
CA TYR A 173 -14.18 10.81 -1.18
C TYR A 173 -14.27 12.28 -1.63
N GLY A 174 -13.21 12.77 -2.24
CA GLY A 174 -13.17 14.06 -2.91
C GLY A 174 -12.76 15.23 -2.02
N GLU A 175 -11.56 15.75 -2.27
CA GLU A 175 -11.37 17.15 -2.69
C GLU A 175 -10.35 17.18 -3.83
#